data_AF-A0A8J9VQ25-F1
#
_entry.id   AF-A0A8J9VQ25-F1
#
_cell.length_a   1.000
_cell.length_b   1.000
_cell.length_c   1.000
_cell.angle_alpha   90.00
_cell.angle_beta   90.00
_cell.angle_gamma   90.00
#
_symmetry.space_group_name_H-M   'P 1'
#
loop_
_entity.id
_entity.type
_entity.pdbx_description
1 polymer ?
#
loop_
_entity_poly.entity_id
_entity_poly.type
_entity_poly.pdbx_seq_one_letter_code
_entity_poly.pdbx_strand_id
1 'polypeptide(L)'
;MYNLQAWCYESHQHDGLIKGWLNHILYFLVTNPMDVEVILKTCLEKDDLHRFLRKVLGNGSVFAPVPIWRRRRKILIPVFTPKNIDQFVTVFSENSQKLVKKLVSRQGKGKFSIWPYMSAYTLDSVGETALGVKINSQDDSNSSFLTSMNIILDLVCERIFHLWLQPDWLFKLFPQYKLHQKSIKVLHDFTDEVIVKKRAEISQYKKLQPEADNHYSTY
;
A
#
# COMPACT_ATOMS: atom_id res chain seq x y z
N MET A 1 -0.92 -6.01 -21.92
CA MET A 1 -1.82 -6.95 -21.20
C MET A 1 -1.98 -8.30 -21.91
N TYR A 2 -1.91 -8.37 -23.25
CA TYR A 2 -1.95 -9.63 -24.02
C TYR A 2 -0.89 -10.69 -23.63
N ASN A 3 0.31 -10.28 -23.21
CA ASN A 3 1.41 -11.23 -22.97
C ASN A 3 1.25 -12.07 -21.69
N LEU A 4 0.72 -11.52 -20.60
CA LEU A 4 0.56 -12.27 -19.35
C LEU A 4 -0.54 -13.32 -19.44
N GLN A 5 -1.62 -13.01 -20.17
CA GLN A 5 -2.70 -13.97 -20.41
C GLN A 5 -2.21 -15.12 -21.30
N ALA A 6 -1.40 -14.83 -22.32
CA ALA A 6 -0.76 -15.86 -23.14
C ALA A 6 0.14 -16.79 -22.31
N TRP A 7 0.95 -16.23 -21.41
CA TRP A 7 1.80 -17.02 -20.51
C TRP A 7 0.99 -17.89 -19.54
N CYS A 8 -0.17 -17.40 -19.09
CA CYS A 8 -1.07 -18.18 -18.25
C CYS A 8 -1.64 -19.39 -19.02
N TYR A 9 -2.08 -19.19 -20.27
CA TYR A 9 -2.56 -20.29 -21.12
C TYR A 9 -1.45 -21.29 -21.44
N GLU A 10 -0.25 -20.82 -21.76
CA GLU A 10 0.92 -21.67 -21.98
C GLU A 10 1.27 -22.47 -20.72
N SER A 11 1.20 -21.84 -19.55
CA SER A 11 1.40 -22.53 -18.27
C SER A 11 0.42 -23.67 -18.06
N HIS A 12 -0.86 -23.49 -18.43
CA HIS A 12 -1.85 -24.57 -18.34
C HIS A 12 -1.57 -25.74 -19.27
N GLN A 13 -0.87 -25.51 -20.40
CA GLN A 13 -0.44 -26.59 -21.30
C GLN A 13 0.77 -27.36 -20.75
N HIS A 14 1.50 -26.77 -19.81
CA HIS A 14 2.70 -27.33 -19.16
C HIS A 14 2.46 -27.65 -17.67
N ASP A 15 1.32 -28.27 -17.36
CA ASP A 15 0.95 -28.71 -16.00
C ASP A 15 0.95 -27.59 -14.92
N GLY A 16 0.77 -26.34 -15.38
CA GLY A 16 0.73 -25.17 -14.53
C GLY A 16 2.10 -24.64 -14.10
N LEU A 17 3.20 -25.04 -14.74
CA LEU A 17 4.55 -24.54 -14.44
C LEU A 17 5.31 -24.16 -15.71
N ILE A 18 5.69 -22.89 -15.83
CA ILE A 18 6.64 -22.43 -16.84
C ILE A 18 7.78 -21.64 -16.21
N LYS A 19 8.91 -21.58 -16.89
CA LYS A 19 10.10 -20.86 -16.43
C LYS A 19 10.58 -19.87 -17.49
N GLY A 20 11.06 -18.72 -17.03
CA GLY A 20 11.58 -17.68 -17.90
C GLY A 20 12.74 -16.96 -17.24
N TRP A 21 13.66 -16.45 -18.05
CA TRP A 21 14.78 -15.65 -17.57
C TRP A 21 14.46 -14.17 -17.64
N LEU A 22 14.74 -13.46 -16.56
CA LEU A 22 14.73 -12.01 -16.52
C LEU A 22 16.13 -11.56 -16.09
N ASN A 23 16.93 -11.12 -17.08
CA ASN A 23 18.37 -10.89 -16.90
C ASN A 23 19.09 -12.17 -16.41
N HIS A 24 19.76 -12.14 -15.26
CA HIS A 24 20.48 -13.25 -14.66
C HIS A 24 19.65 -14.05 -13.64
N ILE A 25 18.36 -13.73 -13.51
CA ILE A 25 17.45 -14.33 -12.53
C ILE A 25 16.45 -15.23 -13.27
N LEU A 26 16.34 -16.47 -12.82
CA LEU A 26 15.34 -17.44 -13.28
C LEU A 26 14.04 -17.25 -12.50
N TYR A 27 12.96 -16.98 -13.21
CA TYR A 27 11.61 -16.88 -12.67
C TYR A 27 10.79 -18.11 -13.05
N PHE A 28 9.96 -18.55 -12.12
CA PHE A 28 8.95 -19.59 -12.34
C PHE A 28 7.57 -18.95 -12.26
N LEU A 29 6.77 -19.13 -13.31
CA LEU A 29 5.34 -18.84 -13.25
C LEU A 29 4.62 -20.13 -12.88
N VAL A 30 3.99 -20.11 -11.71
CA VAL A 30 3.22 -21.23 -11.18
C VAL A 30 1.75 -20.86 -11.21
N THR A 31 0.95 -21.66 -11.90
CA THR A 31 -0.51 -21.50 -12.01
C THR A 31 -1.26 -22.72 -11.48
N ASN A 32 -0.58 -23.86 -11.26
CA ASN A 32 -1.17 -25.02 -10.60
C ASN A 32 -1.56 -24.67 -9.15
N PRO A 33 -2.84 -24.84 -8.75
CA PRO A 33 -3.31 -24.43 -7.43
C PRO A 33 -2.63 -25.17 -6.28
N MET A 34 -2.30 -26.46 -6.46
CA MET A 34 -1.64 -27.26 -5.43
C MET A 34 -0.22 -26.77 -5.17
N ASP A 35 0.52 -26.47 -6.24
CA ASP A 35 1.88 -25.94 -6.13
C ASP A 35 1.89 -24.52 -5.55
N VAL A 36 0.95 -23.67 -5.98
CA VAL A 36 0.76 -22.32 -5.43
C VAL A 36 0.49 -22.38 -3.93
N GLU A 37 -0.34 -23.31 -3.46
CA GLU A 37 -0.62 -23.49 -2.03
C GLU A 37 0.65 -23.83 -1.24
N VAL A 38 1.45 -24.78 -1.73
CA VAL A 38 2.71 -25.19 -1.09
C VAL A 38 3.69 -24.02 -1.05
N ILE A 39 3.88 -23.32 -2.16
CA ILE A 39 4.80 -22.18 -2.27
C ILE A 39 4.36 -21.04 -1.33
N LEU A 40 3.08 -20.65 -1.33
CA LEU A 40 2.60 -19.56 -0.48
C LEU A 40 2.69 -19.87 1.02
N LYS A 41 2.65 -21.15 1.41
CA LYS A 41 2.82 -21.58 2.80
C LYS A 41 4.28 -21.69 3.24
N THR A 42 5.19 -22.02 2.33
CA THR A 42 6.60 -22.33 2.66
C THR A 42 7.56 -21.19 2.32
N CYS A 43 7.42 -20.56 1.16
CA CYS A 43 8.27 -19.49 0.65
C CYS A 43 7.75 -18.11 1.10
N LEU A 44 7.98 -17.79 2.37
CA LEU A 44 7.48 -16.53 2.95
C LEU A 44 8.34 -15.30 2.64
N GLU A 45 9.60 -15.50 2.25
CA GLU A 45 10.49 -14.40 1.86
C GLU A 45 10.06 -13.80 0.51
N LYS A 46 10.16 -12.48 0.40
CA LYS A 46 9.85 -11.75 -0.83
C LYS A 46 11.09 -11.65 -1.71
N ASP A 47 10.87 -11.72 -3.01
CA ASP A 47 11.96 -11.60 -3.99
C ASP A 47 12.54 -10.17 -4.03
N ASP A 48 13.66 -10.03 -4.74
CA ASP A 48 14.41 -8.78 -4.82
C ASP A 48 13.73 -7.73 -5.71
N LEU A 49 12.71 -8.07 -6.52
CA LEU A 49 11.94 -7.07 -7.28
C LEU A 49 11.28 -6.05 -6.34
N HIS A 50 10.93 -6.46 -5.13
CA HIS A 50 10.37 -5.58 -4.10
C HIS A 50 11.38 -4.61 -3.50
N ARG A 51 12.68 -4.68 -3.85
CA ARG A 51 13.70 -3.74 -3.36
C ARG A 51 13.37 -2.29 -3.70
N PHE A 52 12.69 -2.03 -4.82
CA PHE A 52 12.30 -0.69 -5.22
C PHE A 52 11.25 -0.12 -4.26
N LEU A 53 10.29 -0.93 -3.83
CA LEU A 53 9.32 -0.56 -2.79
C LEU A 53 9.97 -0.46 -1.42
N ARG A 54 10.97 -1.30 -1.11
CA ARG A 54 11.74 -1.22 0.14
C ARG A 54 12.48 0.12 0.29
N LYS A 55 12.86 0.78 -0.80
CA LYS A 55 13.47 2.12 -0.76
C LYS A 55 12.49 3.23 -0.39
N VAL A 56 11.20 3.00 -0.63
CA VAL A 56 10.13 3.94 -0.30
C VAL A 56 9.64 3.68 1.13
N LEU A 57 9.33 2.42 1.45
CA LEU A 57 8.67 2.01 2.68
C LEU A 57 9.64 1.53 3.77
N GLY A 58 10.94 1.47 3.48
CA GLY A 58 11.94 0.85 4.33
C GLY A 58 11.67 -0.65 4.53
N ASN A 59 12.05 -1.17 5.69
CA ASN A 59 11.62 -2.49 6.15
C ASN A 59 10.16 -2.44 6.63
N GLY A 60 9.23 -1.85 5.86
CA GLY A 60 7.80 -1.83 6.14
C GLY A 60 7.22 -3.25 6.18
N SER A 61 6.07 -3.45 6.84
CA SER A 61 5.59 -4.80 7.17
C SER A 61 5.53 -5.73 5.95
N VAL A 62 5.04 -5.28 4.80
CA VAL A 62 4.84 -6.11 3.59
C VAL A 62 6.15 -6.66 2.99
N PHE A 63 7.25 -5.91 3.07
CA PHE A 63 8.53 -6.24 2.43
C PHE A 63 9.67 -6.48 3.41
N ALA A 64 9.37 -6.54 4.71
CA ALA A 64 10.36 -6.84 5.73
C ALA A 64 10.78 -8.32 5.65
N PRO A 65 12.03 -8.67 6.05
CA PRO A 65 12.44 -10.05 6.25
C PRO A 65 11.46 -10.81 7.15
N VAL A 66 11.30 -12.11 6.94
CA VAL A 66 10.28 -12.93 7.61
C VAL A 66 10.28 -12.79 9.14
N PRO A 67 11.42 -12.75 9.86
CA PRO A 67 11.42 -12.58 11.31
C PRO A 67 10.77 -11.25 11.76
N ILE A 68 10.99 -10.17 11.02
CA ILE A 68 10.43 -8.84 11.31
C ILE A 68 8.94 -8.82 10.94
N TRP A 69 8.59 -9.35 9.77
CA TRP A 69 7.20 -9.43 9.31
C TRP A 69 6.32 -10.25 10.27
N ARG A 70 6.77 -11.44 10.69
CA ARG A 70 6.00 -12.32 11.60
C ARG A 70 5.63 -11.59 12.90
N ARG A 71 6.61 -10.92 13.53
CA ARG A 71 6.39 -10.17 14.77
C ARG A 71 5.36 -9.05 14.58
N ARG A 72 5.49 -8.25 13.51
CA ARG A 72 4.58 -7.13 13.24
C ARG A 72 3.18 -7.59 12.88
N ARG A 73 3.07 -8.64 12.05
CA ARG A 73 1.77 -9.22 11.68
C ARG A 73 1.02 -9.73 12.90
N LYS A 74 1.71 -10.36 13.86
CA LYS A 74 1.09 -10.80 15.13
C LYS A 74 0.49 -9.63 15.92
N ILE A 75 1.12 -8.46 15.90
CA ILE A 75 0.63 -7.24 16.57
C ILE A 75 -0.55 -6.61 15.79
N LEU A 76 -0.51 -6.64 14.46
CA LEU A 76 -1.50 -5.98 13.61
C LEU A 76 -2.80 -6.76 13.42
N ILE A 77 -2.77 -8.10 13.36
CA ILE A 77 -3.97 -8.93 13.10
C ILE A 77 -5.17 -8.59 14.01
N PRO A 78 -5.01 -8.39 15.34
CA PRO A 78 -6.14 -8.06 16.22
C PRO A 78 -6.88 -6.76 15.86
N VAL A 79 -6.21 -5.84 15.16
CA VAL A 79 -6.82 -4.58 14.71
C VAL A 79 -7.86 -4.83 13.62
N PHE A 80 -7.70 -5.87 12.82
CA PHE A 80 -8.60 -6.23 11.71
C PHE A 80 -9.59 -7.34 12.09
N THR A 81 -10.02 -7.37 13.35
CA THR A 81 -11.11 -8.26 13.77
C THR A 81 -12.44 -7.78 13.17
N PRO A 82 -13.42 -8.68 12.92
CA PRO A 82 -14.72 -8.30 12.35
C PRO A 82 -15.40 -7.14 13.09
N LYS A 83 -15.35 -7.16 14.43
CA LYS A 83 -15.89 -6.09 15.28
C LYS A 83 -15.31 -4.70 14.97
N ASN A 84 -14.01 -4.61 14.67
CA ASN A 84 -13.38 -3.34 14.31
C ASN A 84 -13.71 -2.96 12.86
N ILE A 85 -13.83 -3.95 11.97
CA ILE A 85 -14.21 -3.72 10.56
C ILE A 85 -15.63 -3.18 10.45
N ASP A 86 -16.56 -3.61 11.31
CA ASP A 86 -17.92 -3.09 11.35
C ASP A 86 -17.94 -1.57 11.61
N GLN A 87 -17.00 -1.05 12.40
CA GLN A 87 -16.88 0.39 12.65
C GLN A 87 -16.37 1.15 11.40
N PHE A 88 -15.63 0.48 10.51
CA PHE A 88 -15.15 1.08 9.26
C PHE A 88 -16.26 1.29 8.24
N VAL A 89 -17.37 0.53 8.33
CA VAL A 89 -18.51 0.66 7.41
C VAL A 89 -19.09 2.07 7.42
N THR A 90 -19.16 2.72 8.59
CA THR A 90 -19.60 4.11 8.71
C THR A 90 -18.70 5.05 7.92
N VAL A 91 -17.37 4.90 8.05
CA VAL A 91 -16.38 5.70 7.32
C VAL A 91 -16.49 5.48 5.81
N PHE A 92 -16.65 4.23 5.37
CA PHE A 92 -16.83 3.92 3.95
C PHE A 92 -18.13 4.52 3.40
N SER A 93 -19.22 4.50 4.17
CA SER A 93 -20.49 5.12 3.80
C SER A 93 -20.36 6.64 3.63
N GLU A 94 -19.75 7.32 4.61
CA GLU A 94 -19.52 8.77 4.55
C GLU A 94 -18.67 9.17 3.34
N ASN A 95 -17.55 8.48 3.13
CA ASN A 95 -16.67 8.76 1.98
C ASN A 95 -17.33 8.38 0.64
N SER A 96 -18.21 7.37 0.62
CA SER A 96 -18.96 7.00 -0.59
C SER A 96 -19.98 8.06 -0.96
N GLN A 97 -20.64 8.67 0.02
CA GLN A 97 -21.55 9.80 -0.23
C GLN A 97 -20.81 11.01 -0.81
N LYS A 98 -19.59 11.30 -0.32
CA LYS A 98 -18.73 12.34 -0.93
C LYS A 98 -18.38 12.00 -2.38
N LEU A 99 -17.98 10.76 -2.65
CA LEU A 99 -17.66 10.28 -3.99
C LEU A 99 -18.85 10.47 -4.94
N VAL A 100 -20.05 10.03 -4.52
CA VAL A 100 -21.28 10.19 -5.33
C VAL A 100 -21.53 11.65 -5.66
N LYS A 101 -21.42 12.58 -4.69
CA LYS A 101 -21.58 14.02 -4.94
C LYS A 101 -20.60 14.54 -6.00
N LYS A 102 -19.34 14.08 -5.99
CA LYS A 102 -18.35 14.45 -7.00
C LYS A 102 -18.70 13.87 -8.37
N LEU A 103 -19.19 12.63 -8.44
CA LEU A 103 -19.57 11.97 -9.69
C LEU A 103 -20.84 12.56 -10.33
N VAL A 104 -21.79 13.06 -9.54
CA VAL A 104 -22.97 13.77 -10.06
C VAL A 104 -22.56 14.95 -10.96
N SER A 105 -21.47 15.65 -10.62
CA SER A 105 -20.95 16.75 -11.45
C SER A 105 -20.45 16.32 -12.85
N ARG A 106 -20.28 15.01 -13.07
CA ARG A 106 -19.86 14.41 -14.35
C ARG A 106 -21.02 13.80 -15.13
N GLN A 107 -22.22 13.75 -14.56
CA GLN A 107 -23.41 13.23 -15.25
C GLN A 107 -23.64 14.01 -16.56
N GLY A 108 -23.86 13.27 -17.66
CA GLY A 108 -24.11 13.86 -18.98
C GLY A 108 -22.88 14.46 -19.68
N LYS A 109 -21.68 14.43 -19.08
CA LYS A 109 -20.46 15.04 -19.64
C LYS A 109 -19.60 14.06 -20.47
N GLY A 110 -20.16 12.93 -20.88
CA GLY A 110 -19.48 11.90 -21.66
C GLY A 110 -18.57 11.00 -20.83
N LYS A 111 -17.61 10.33 -21.50
CA LYS A 111 -16.69 9.38 -20.87
C LYS A 111 -15.60 10.11 -20.09
N PHE A 112 -15.28 9.61 -18.91
CA PHE A 112 -14.18 10.12 -18.08
C PHE A 112 -13.48 8.96 -17.36
N SER A 113 -12.26 9.21 -16.86
CA SER A 113 -11.54 8.23 -16.05
C SER A 113 -12.04 8.25 -14.61
N ILE A 114 -12.43 7.09 -14.09
CA ILE A 114 -12.87 6.92 -12.69
C ILE A 114 -11.68 6.83 -11.72
N TRP A 115 -10.47 6.58 -12.23
CA TRP A 115 -9.27 6.33 -11.42
C TRP A 115 -8.98 7.43 -10.40
N PRO A 116 -8.93 8.74 -10.75
CA PRO A 116 -8.62 9.78 -9.77
C PRO A 116 -9.63 9.85 -8.62
N TYR A 117 -10.90 9.56 -8.91
CA TYR A 117 -11.97 9.55 -7.91
C TYR A 117 -11.83 8.38 -6.94
N MET A 118 -11.56 7.18 -7.46
CA MET A 118 -11.37 5.98 -6.63
C MET A 118 -10.09 6.04 -5.81
N SER A 119 -9.00 6.55 -6.37
CA SER A 119 -7.74 6.71 -5.63
C SER A 119 -7.89 7.70 -4.46
N ALA A 120 -8.57 8.82 -4.68
CA ALA A 120 -8.87 9.79 -3.62
C ALA A 120 -9.81 9.21 -2.54
N TYR A 121 -10.89 8.54 -2.95
CA TYR A 121 -11.81 7.86 -2.03
C TYR A 121 -11.10 6.80 -1.17
N THR A 122 -10.24 5.99 -1.80
CA THR A 122 -9.51 4.91 -1.11
C THR A 122 -8.54 5.50 -0.10
N LEU A 123 -7.83 6.57 -0.46
CA LEU A 123 -6.90 7.24 0.42
C LEU A 123 -7.61 7.85 1.64
N ASP A 124 -8.74 8.54 1.44
CA ASP A 124 -9.54 9.08 2.55
C ASP A 124 -10.06 7.98 3.45
N SER A 125 -10.61 6.91 2.87
CA SER A 125 -11.15 5.78 3.62
C SER A 125 -10.07 5.11 4.47
N VAL A 126 -8.91 4.80 3.88
CA VAL A 126 -7.79 4.17 4.60
C VAL A 126 -7.18 5.12 5.63
N GLY A 127 -7.04 6.41 5.31
CA GLY A 127 -6.55 7.43 6.23
C GLY A 127 -7.43 7.52 7.48
N GLU A 128 -8.75 7.51 7.30
CA GLU A 128 -9.69 7.60 8.41
C GLU A 128 -9.76 6.29 9.21
N THR A 129 -9.82 5.12 8.56
CA THR A 129 -9.96 3.84 9.27
C THR A 129 -8.66 3.35 9.91
N ALA A 130 -7.54 3.41 9.18
CA ALA A 130 -6.28 2.81 9.60
C ALA A 130 -5.36 3.79 10.32
N LEU A 131 -5.38 5.08 9.93
CA LEU A 131 -4.51 6.11 10.51
C LEU A 131 -5.27 7.06 11.46
N GLY A 132 -6.61 7.03 11.47
CA GLY A 132 -7.42 7.92 12.29
C GLY A 132 -7.23 9.39 11.94
N VAL A 133 -6.98 9.71 10.67
CA VAL A 133 -6.79 11.09 10.16
C VAL A 133 -7.64 11.34 8.93
N LYS A 134 -8.23 12.54 8.82
CA LYS A 134 -8.97 12.97 7.64
C LYS A 134 -8.00 13.62 6.65
N ILE A 135 -7.72 12.95 5.54
CA ILE A 135 -6.82 13.43 4.50
C ILE A 135 -7.56 14.41 3.55
N ASN A 136 -8.86 14.16 3.33
CA ASN A 136 -9.74 14.95 2.46
C ASN A 136 -9.22 15.09 1.01
N SER A 137 -8.57 14.05 0.49
CA SER A 137 -8.09 13.98 -0.89
C SER A 137 -9.21 14.03 -1.93
N GLN A 138 -10.46 13.69 -1.58
CA GLN A 138 -11.59 13.88 -2.49
C GLN A 138 -11.97 15.34 -2.71
N ASP A 139 -11.62 16.23 -1.78
CA ASP A 139 -11.88 17.66 -1.89
C ASP A 139 -10.71 18.43 -2.50
N ASP A 140 -9.48 17.96 -2.27
CA ASP A 140 -8.27 18.49 -2.90
C ASP A 140 -7.80 17.60 -4.07
N SER A 141 -8.21 17.98 -5.28
CA SER A 141 -7.79 17.30 -6.51
C SER A 141 -6.27 17.34 -6.76
N ASN A 142 -5.54 18.23 -6.07
CA ASN A 142 -4.10 18.39 -6.19
C ASN A 142 -3.35 17.97 -4.91
N SER A 143 -3.95 17.09 -4.09
CA SER A 143 -3.31 16.57 -2.88
C SER A 143 -1.88 16.12 -3.20
N SER A 144 -0.91 16.79 -2.59
CA SER A 144 0.52 16.55 -2.80
C SER A 144 0.90 15.12 -2.42
N PHE A 145 0.24 14.59 -1.39
CA PHE A 145 0.40 13.21 -0.94
C PHE A 145 -0.12 12.22 -1.97
N LEU A 146 -1.37 12.35 -2.43
CA LEU A 146 -1.97 11.45 -3.43
C LEU A 146 -1.16 11.46 -4.74
N THR A 147 -0.78 12.65 -5.19
CA THR A 147 0.02 12.84 -6.40
C THR A 147 1.38 12.18 -6.27
N SER A 148 2.08 12.41 -5.14
CA SER A 148 3.38 11.80 -4.87
C SER A 148 3.30 10.28 -4.75
N MET A 149 2.21 9.75 -4.17
CA MET A 149 1.98 8.31 -4.07
C MET A 149 1.83 7.67 -5.45
N ASN A 150 1.00 8.25 -6.33
CA ASN A 150 0.81 7.74 -7.70
C ASN A 150 2.14 7.77 -8.49
N ILE A 151 2.87 8.88 -8.42
CA ILE A 151 4.19 9.02 -9.06
C ILE A 151 5.15 7.92 -8.60
N ILE A 152 5.20 7.63 -7.29
CA ILE A 152 6.06 6.58 -6.76
C ILE A 152 5.63 5.20 -7.24
N LEU A 153 4.33 4.89 -7.24
CA LEU A 153 3.83 3.61 -7.72
C LEU A 153 4.15 3.41 -9.21
N ASP A 154 3.97 4.46 -10.03
CA ASP A 154 4.29 4.43 -11.46
C ASP A 154 5.79 4.22 -11.69
N LEU A 155 6.65 4.98 -11.00
CA LEU A 155 8.11 4.84 -11.11
C LEU A 155 8.60 3.48 -10.61
N VAL A 156 8.01 2.94 -9.56
CA VAL A 156 8.32 1.58 -9.08
C VAL A 156 7.95 0.55 -10.14
N CYS A 157 6.76 0.63 -10.71
CA CYS A 157 6.33 -0.28 -11.78
C CYS A 157 7.25 -0.15 -13.01
N GLU A 158 7.58 1.08 -13.41
CA GLU A 158 8.49 1.36 -14.50
C GLU A 158 9.86 0.70 -14.27
N ARG A 159 10.41 0.79 -13.04
CA ARG A 159 11.68 0.16 -12.68
C ARG A 159 11.62 -1.36 -12.60
N ILE A 160 10.47 -1.94 -12.24
CA ILE A 160 10.30 -3.41 -12.23
C ILE A 160 10.36 -3.94 -13.67
N PHE A 161 9.63 -3.31 -14.60
CA PHE A 161 9.49 -3.83 -15.96
C PHE A 161 10.59 -3.38 -16.94
N HIS A 162 11.25 -2.25 -16.71
CA HIS A 162 12.38 -1.80 -17.54
C HIS A 162 13.71 -2.20 -16.93
N LEU A 163 14.29 -3.29 -17.45
CA LEU A 163 15.54 -3.87 -16.93
C LEU A 163 16.70 -2.89 -16.86
N TRP A 164 16.82 -1.96 -17.81
CA TRP A 164 17.86 -0.94 -17.82
C TRP A 164 17.68 0.15 -16.75
N LEU A 165 16.48 0.30 -16.15
CA LEU A 165 16.24 1.24 -15.03
C LEU A 165 16.43 0.59 -13.65
N GLN A 166 16.72 -0.71 -13.60
CA GLN A 166 16.93 -1.42 -12.35
C GLN A 166 18.22 -1.00 -11.61
N PRO A 167 19.39 -0.86 -12.27
CA PRO A 167 20.62 -0.48 -11.57
C PRO A 167 20.50 0.92 -10.97
N ASP A 168 20.77 1.03 -9.68
CA ASP A 168 20.55 2.29 -8.95
C ASP A 168 21.44 3.44 -9.39
N TRP A 169 22.68 3.13 -9.75
CA TRP A 169 23.61 4.14 -10.27
C TRP A 169 23.08 4.74 -11.56
N LEU A 170 22.47 3.91 -12.42
CA LEU A 170 21.92 4.33 -13.71
C LEU A 170 20.64 5.13 -13.49
N PHE A 171 19.74 4.67 -12.61
CA PHE A 171 18.52 5.41 -12.27
C PHE A 171 18.81 6.83 -11.75
N LYS A 172 19.87 7.01 -10.94
CA LYS A 172 20.28 8.32 -10.40
C LYS A 172 20.65 9.37 -11.47
N LEU A 173 21.04 8.93 -12.66
CA LEU A 173 21.40 9.82 -13.77
C LEU A 173 20.17 10.42 -14.47
N PHE A 174 19.00 9.81 -14.29
CA PHE A 174 17.77 10.23 -14.94
C PHE A 174 17.01 11.32 -14.16
N PRO A 175 16.29 12.23 -14.84
CA PRO A 175 15.49 13.27 -14.18
C PRO A 175 14.39 12.67 -13.28
N GLN A 176 13.86 11.48 -13.62
CA GLN A 176 12.90 10.73 -12.82
C GLN A 176 13.40 10.47 -11.38
N TYR A 177 14.71 10.36 -11.16
CA TYR A 177 15.26 10.18 -9.82
C TYR A 177 14.98 11.38 -8.91
N LYS A 178 15.09 12.61 -9.43
CA LYS A 178 14.78 13.83 -8.65
C LYS A 178 13.31 13.86 -8.25
N LEU A 179 12.43 13.48 -9.18
CA LEU A 179 11.00 13.38 -8.93
C LEU A 179 10.71 12.31 -7.86
N HIS A 180 11.31 11.13 -8.00
CA HIS A 180 11.22 10.04 -7.03
C HIS A 180 11.64 10.48 -5.61
N GLN A 181 12.79 11.16 -5.47
CA GLN A 181 13.26 11.63 -4.16
C GLN A 181 12.31 12.69 -3.56
N LYS A 182 11.82 13.62 -4.37
CA LYS A 182 10.86 14.64 -3.93
C LYS A 182 9.56 13.98 -3.45
N SER A 183 9.04 13.02 -4.20
CA SER A 183 7.80 12.31 -3.85
C SER A 183 7.97 11.45 -2.59
N ILE A 184 9.10 10.75 -2.42
CA ILE A 184 9.40 10.05 -1.15
C ILE A 184 9.36 11.02 0.02
N LYS A 185 10.01 12.18 -0.11
CA LYS A 185 10.04 13.18 0.95
C LYS A 185 8.62 13.60 1.36
N VAL A 186 7.75 13.91 0.39
CA VAL A 186 6.35 14.26 0.67
C VAL A 186 5.60 13.14 1.41
N LEU A 187 5.82 11.88 1.02
CA LEU A 187 5.18 10.73 1.69
C LEU A 187 5.68 10.56 3.13
N HIS A 188 6.98 10.71 3.36
CA HIS A 188 7.59 10.61 4.69
C HIS A 188 7.19 11.78 5.58
N ASP A 189 7.25 13.02 5.08
CA ASP A 189 6.84 14.22 5.82
C ASP A 189 5.39 14.10 6.31
N PHE A 190 4.47 13.63 5.46
CA PHE A 190 3.08 13.36 5.85
C PHE A 190 2.98 12.26 6.92
N THR A 191 3.70 11.15 6.73
CA THR A 191 3.66 10.02 7.68
C THR A 191 4.22 10.44 9.06
N ASP A 192 5.29 11.23 9.08
CA ASP A 192 5.90 11.75 10.29
C ASP A 192 4.96 12.72 11.01
N GLU A 193 4.26 13.58 10.28
CA GLU A 193 3.23 14.46 10.85
C GLU A 193 2.12 13.65 11.54
N VAL A 194 1.61 12.60 10.88
CA VAL A 194 0.61 11.69 11.46
C VAL A 194 1.14 11.01 12.72
N ILE A 195 2.39 10.53 12.71
CA ILE A 195 3.02 9.89 13.87
C ILE A 195 3.13 10.88 15.03
N VAL A 196 3.60 12.10 14.79
CA VAL A 196 3.74 13.15 15.81
C VAL A 196 2.37 13.46 16.43
N LYS A 197 1.35 13.67 15.58
CA LYS A 197 -0.01 13.94 16.03
C LYS A 197 -0.57 12.82 16.91
N LYS A 198 -0.44 11.56 16.48
CA LYS A 198 -0.92 10.41 17.25
C LYS A 198 -0.18 10.22 18.56
N ARG A 199 1.13 10.46 18.60
CA ARG A 199 1.90 10.43 19.86
C ARG A 199 1.44 11.51 20.84
N ALA A 200 1.12 12.71 20.35
CA ALA A 200 0.58 13.78 21.17
C ALA A 200 -0.80 13.43 21.75
N GLU A 201 -1.73 12.91 20.92
CA GLU A 201 -3.06 12.45 21.34
C GLU A 201 -2.97 11.39 22.46
N ILE A 202 -2.10 10.37 22.28
CA ILE A 202 -1.86 9.33 23.30
C ILE A 202 -1.29 9.92 24.59
N SER A 203 -0.37 10.89 24.48
CA SER A 203 0.25 11.52 25.65
C SER A 203 -0.74 12.36 26.45
N GLN A 204 -1.65 13.08 25.77
CA GLN A 204 -2.73 13.82 26.41
C GLN A 204 -3.72 12.87 27.09
N TYR A 205 -4.12 11.79 26.42
CA TYR A 205 -4.99 10.77 27.00
C TYR A 205 -4.42 10.18 28.30
N LYS A 206 -3.11 9.85 28.31
CA LYS A 206 -2.43 9.36 29.52
C LYS A 206 -2.39 10.39 30.67
N LYS A 207 -2.27 11.68 30.36
CA LYS A 207 -2.28 12.76 31.36
C LYS A 207 -3.68 13.00 31.95
N LEU A 208 -4.74 12.65 31.22
CA LEU A 208 -6.13 12.76 31.67
C LEU A 208 -6.59 11.55 32.50
N GLN A 209 -5.78 10.49 32.56
CA GLN A 209 -6.05 9.25 33.32
C GLN A 209 -5.29 9.06 34.67
N PRO A 210 -4.89 10.07 35.49
CA PRO A 210 -3.98 9.77 36.62
C PRO A 210 -4.59 9.17 37.90
N GLU A 211 -5.91 9.05 38.10
CA GLU A 211 -6.44 8.72 39.46
C GLU A 211 -7.58 7.69 39.58
N ALA A 212 -8.21 7.21 38.50
CA ALA A 212 -9.38 6.32 38.64
C ALA A 212 -9.05 4.82 38.75
N ASP A 213 -7.94 4.35 38.17
CA ASP A 213 -7.70 2.91 37.97
C ASP A 213 -6.70 2.27 38.96
N ASN A 214 -6.05 3.05 39.82
CA ASN A 214 -5.14 2.49 40.85
C ASN A 214 -5.86 1.87 42.05
N HIS A 215 -7.19 2.03 42.17
CA HIS A 215 -7.94 1.56 43.34
C HIS A 215 -8.67 0.22 43.19
N TYR A 216 -8.69 -0.41 42.01
CA TYR A 216 -9.51 -1.61 41.78
C TYR A 216 -8.74 -2.89 41.41
N SER A 217 -7.41 -2.89 41.45
CA SER A 217 -6.60 -4.07 41.11
C SER A 217 -5.84 -4.64 42.31
N THR A 218 -6.53 -4.83 43.43
CA THR A 218 -6.06 -5.70 44.53
C THR A 218 -7.24 -6.50 45.08
N TYR A 219 -7.61 -7.59 44.40
CA TYR A 219 -8.16 -8.83 44.98
C TYR A 219 -7.94 -9.98 43.98
#